data_AF-A0A350Y2P8-F1
#
_entry.id   AF-A0A350Y2P8-F1
#
_cell.length_a   1.000
_cell.length_b   1.000
_cell.length_c   1.000
_cell.angle_alpha   90.00
_cell.angle_beta   90.00
_cell.angle_gamma   90.00
#
_symmetry.space_group_name_H-M   'P 1'
#
loop_
_entity.id
_entity.type
_entity.pdbx_description
1 polymer ?
#
loop_
_entity_poly.entity_id
_entity_poly.type
_entity_poly.pdbx_seq_one_letter_code
_entity_poly.pdbx_strand_id
1 'polypeptide(L)'
;MTSTHEQFSQAANHWDLETLYTDLASAKGKRLTPVEKLHLRGLLCGYSPSEIAEKLGKNPKGVETDLCATLYRYVKSLVDKCNEKIENWRNITEWLDEAGYKTQLGAKMPVSDLLPDKSVVNITNISIENNQIVFLINLRIPTSQASEPSIQNLDLAEDIVKNSSTNGSRE
;
A
#
# COMPACT_ATOMS: atom_id res chain seq x y z
N MET A 1 -21.64 21.74 16.84
CA MET A 1 -21.50 20.27 16.97
C MET A 1 -20.78 19.80 15.73
N THR A 2 -19.53 19.35 15.85
CA THR A 2 -18.76 18.81 14.72
C THR A 2 -19.43 17.54 14.25
N SER A 3 -19.69 17.43 12.95
CA SER A 3 -20.26 16.21 12.40
C SER A 3 -19.27 15.08 12.66
N THR A 4 -19.74 13.94 13.17
CA THR A 4 -18.86 12.81 13.52
C THR A 4 -18.07 12.29 12.30
N HIS A 5 -18.49 12.65 11.09
CA HIS A 5 -17.82 12.35 9.83
C HIS A 5 -16.51 13.14 9.63
N GLU A 6 -16.37 14.31 10.23
CA GLU A 6 -15.18 15.18 10.11
C GLU A 6 -14.09 14.85 11.13
N GLN A 7 -14.40 14.09 12.18
CA GLN A 7 -13.42 13.67 13.17
C GLN A 7 -12.36 12.76 12.53
N PHE A 8 -11.10 13.03 12.88
CA PHE A 8 -9.93 12.31 12.38
C PHE A 8 -9.75 12.39 10.84
N SER A 9 -10.31 13.42 10.19
CA SER A 9 -10.14 13.67 8.76
C SER A 9 -8.67 13.83 8.34
N GLN A 10 -7.80 14.23 9.26
CA GLN A 10 -6.35 14.34 9.06
C GLN A 10 -5.68 13.02 8.66
N ALA A 11 -6.29 11.86 8.95
CA ALA A 11 -5.78 10.58 8.51
C ALA A 11 -5.65 10.51 6.97
N ALA A 12 -6.54 11.17 6.23
CA ALA A 12 -6.51 11.19 4.76
C ALA A 12 -5.26 11.86 4.18
N ASN A 13 -4.52 12.64 4.98
CA ASN A 13 -3.30 13.30 4.53
C ASN A 13 -2.10 12.35 4.45
N HIS A 14 -2.12 11.26 5.21
CA HIS A 14 -0.98 10.34 5.35
C HIS A 14 -1.31 8.90 5.00
N TRP A 15 -2.59 8.60 4.74
CA TRP A 15 -3.06 7.26 4.44
C TRP A 15 -3.96 7.26 3.22
N ASP A 16 -3.82 6.24 2.38
CA ASP A 16 -4.78 5.95 1.31
C ASP A 16 -6.03 5.29 1.91
N LEU A 17 -6.95 6.13 2.39
CA LEU A 17 -8.19 5.67 3.00
C LEU A 17 -9.11 4.96 2.02
N GLU A 18 -9.06 5.28 0.73
CA GLU A 18 -9.94 4.67 -0.27
C GLU A 18 -9.59 3.20 -0.48
N THR A 19 -8.30 2.93 -0.73
CA THR A 19 -7.79 1.57 -0.88
C THR A 19 -7.95 0.80 0.43
N LEU A 20 -7.60 1.40 1.59
CA LEU A 20 -7.80 0.78 2.91
C LEU A 20 -9.26 0.34 3.15
N TYR A 21 -10.23 1.19 2.84
CA TYR A 21 -11.64 0.85 3.05
C TYR A 21 -12.12 -0.25 2.11
N THR A 22 -11.60 -0.28 0.90
CA THR A 22 -11.94 -1.30 -0.11
C THR A 22 -11.37 -2.65 0.31
N ASP A 23 -10.10 -2.68 0.68
CA ASP A 23 -9.39 -3.91 1.03
C ASP A 23 -9.87 -4.48 2.37
N LEU A 24 -10.09 -3.63 3.37
CA LEU A 24 -10.71 -4.07 4.63
C LEU A 24 -12.14 -4.56 4.42
N ALA A 25 -12.89 -3.99 3.47
CA ALA A 25 -14.23 -4.49 3.15
C ALA A 25 -14.18 -5.86 2.49
N SER A 26 -13.18 -6.09 1.63
CA SER A 26 -12.90 -7.40 1.03
C SER A 26 -12.50 -8.42 2.10
N ALA A 27 -11.59 -8.08 3.02
CA ALA A 27 -11.17 -8.94 4.12
C ALA A 27 -12.31 -9.26 5.10
N LYS A 28 -13.19 -8.29 5.37
CA LYS A 28 -14.41 -8.48 6.18
C LYS A 28 -15.50 -9.27 5.43
N GLY A 29 -15.46 -9.29 4.10
CA GLY A 29 -16.54 -9.79 3.23
C GLY A 29 -17.79 -8.90 3.19
N LYS A 30 -17.75 -7.69 3.76
CA LYS A 30 -18.86 -6.72 3.82
C LYS A 30 -18.32 -5.30 3.89
N ARG A 31 -19.15 -4.31 3.50
CA ARG A 31 -18.79 -2.88 3.61
C ARG A 31 -18.49 -2.49 5.06
N LEU A 32 -17.46 -1.67 5.26
CA LEU A 32 -17.18 -1.06 6.57
C LEU A 32 -18.30 -0.11 6.97
N THR A 33 -18.73 -0.24 8.21
CA THR A 33 -19.69 0.67 8.84
C THR A 33 -19.06 2.05 9.05
N PRO A 34 -19.86 3.12 9.16
CA PRO A 34 -19.34 4.45 9.45
C PRO A 34 -18.52 4.51 10.75
N VAL A 35 -18.89 3.72 11.75
CA VAL A 35 -18.19 3.65 13.04
C VAL A 35 -16.82 3.01 12.90
N GLU A 36 -16.71 1.91 12.15
CA GLU A 36 -15.42 1.26 11.88
C GLU A 36 -14.48 2.18 11.11
N LYS A 37 -15.00 2.89 10.10
CA LYS A 37 -14.20 3.88 9.35
C LYS A 37 -13.70 5.00 10.26
N LEU A 38 -14.54 5.46 11.18
CA LEU A 38 -14.20 6.51 12.13
C LEU A 38 -13.13 6.05 13.14
N HIS A 39 -13.30 4.87 13.73
CA HIS A 39 -12.33 4.28 14.63
C HIS A 39 -10.99 4.01 13.91
N LEU A 40 -11.03 3.55 12.65
CA LEU A 40 -9.83 3.36 11.83
C LEU A 40 -9.08 4.68 11.65
N ARG A 41 -9.76 5.76 11.24
CA ARG A 41 -9.13 7.08 11.10
C ARG A 41 -8.50 7.54 12.42
N GLY A 42 -9.16 7.29 13.55
CA GLY A 42 -8.59 7.57 14.88
C GLY A 42 -7.25 6.87 15.10
N LEU A 43 -7.17 5.57 14.82
CA LEU A 43 -5.93 4.80 14.92
C LEU A 43 -4.85 5.32 13.97
N LEU A 44 -5.21 5.57 12.70
CA LEU A 44 -4.29 6.07 11.68
C LEU A 44 -3.74 7.47 11.98
N CYS A 45 -4.50 8.29 12.73
CA CYS A 45 -4.04 9.55 13.29
C CYS A 45 -3.10 9.40 14.50
N GLY A 46 -2.85 8.18 14.97
CA GLY A 46 -1.98 7.90 16.11
C GLY A 46 -2.66 8.06 17.48
N TYR A 47 -3.99 8.03 17.54
CA TYR A 47 -4.71 8.03 18.80
C TYR A 47 -4.92 6.61 19.34
N SER A 48 -4.71 6.43 20.63
CA SER A 48 -5.05 5.19 21.33
C SER A 48 -6.57 4.97 21.43
N PRO A 49 -7.04 3.73 21.66
CA PRO A 49 -8.46 3.44 21.86
C PRO A 49 -9.13 4.33 22.93
N SER A 50 -8.41 4.65 24.00
CA SER A 50 -8.89 5.53 25.07
C SER A 50 -9.05 6.98 24.61
N GLU A 51 -8.08 7.51 23.86
CA GLU A 51 -8.13 8.88 23.31
C GLU A 51 -9.21 9.01 22.22
N ILE A 52 -9.40 7.96 21.41
CA ILE A 52 -10.50 7.89 20.45
C ILE A 52 -11.82 7.96 21.22
N ALA A 53 -11.99 7.14 22.26
CA ALA A 53 -13.21 7.13 23.05
C ALA A 53 -13.51 8.49 23.70
N GLU A 54 -12.51 9.15 24.28
CA GLU A 54 -12.63 10.49 24.85
C GLU A 54 -13.12 11.50 23.81
N LYS A 55 -12.49 11.54 22.62
CA LYS A 55 -12.88 12.44 21.53
C LYS A 55 -14.26 12.14 20.96
N LEU A 56 -14.70 10.88 21.03
CA LEU A 56 -16.03 10.45 20.59
C LEU A 56 -17.09 10.57 21.70
N GLY A 57 -16.72 10.93 22.93
CA GLY A 57 -17.62 10.92 24.08
C GLY A 57 -18.18 9.53 24.41
N LYS A 58 -17.40 8.47 24.13
CA LYS A 58 -17.77 7.06 24.31
C LYS A 58 -17.02 6.44 25.49
N ASN A 59 -17.48 5.27 25.93
CA ASN A 59 -16.76 4.48 26.93
C ASN A 59 -15.48 3.87 26.31
N PRO A 60 -14.29 4.12 26.89
CA PRO A 60 -13.01 3.57 26.40
C PRO A 60 -13.00 2.05 26.27
N LYS A 61 -13.57 1.33 27.25
CA LYS A 61 -13.64 -0.14 27.20
C LYS A 61 -14.49 -0.65 26.03
N GLY A 62 -15.52 0.11 25.67
CA GLY A 62 -16.39 -0.21 24.53
C GLY A 62 -15.65 -0.07 23.21
N VAL A 63 -14.91 1.03 23.02
CA VAL A 63 -14.10 1.27 21.81
C VAL A 63 -12.99 0.25 21.67
N GLU A 64 -12.30 -0.09 22.76
CA GLU A 64 -11.25 -1.11 22.76
C GLU A 64 -11.78 -2.49 22.37
N THR A 65 -12.91 -2.90 22.95
CA THR A 65 -13.55 -4.18 22.62
C THR A 65 -14.00 -4.22 21.16
N ASP A 66 -14.58 -3.12 20.66
CA ASP A 66 -15.02 -2.99 19.27
C ASP A 66 -13.83 -3.10 18.31
N LEU A 67 -12.74 -2.39 18.57
CA LEU A 67 -11.50 -2.44 17.78
C LEU A 67 -10.91 -3.86 17.72
N CYS A 68 -10.83 -4.54 18.86
CA CYS A 68 -10.34 -5.92 18.95
C CYS A 68 -11.22 -6.90 18.15
N ALA A 69 -12.55 -6.76 18.23
CA ALA A 69 -13.49 -7.65 17.55
C ALA A 69 -13.64 -7.36 16.04
N THR A 70 -13.36 -6.14 15.62
CA THR A 70 -13.56 -5.67 14.24
C THR A 70 -12.23 -5.39 13.54
N LEU A 71 -11.72 -4.16 13.65
CA LEU A 71 -10.59 -3.66 12.86
C LEU A 71 -9.34 -4.51 13.02
N TYR A 72 -9.00 -4.95 14.23
CA TYR A 72 -7.80 -5.74 14.48
C TYR A 72 -7.86 -7.08 13.76
N ARG A 73 -9.03 -7.72 13.76
CA ARG A 73 -9.26 -8.97 13.02
C ARG A 73 -9.20 -8.75 11.51
N TYR A 74 -9.77 -7.66 11.01
CA TYR A 74 -9.79 -7.38 9.57
C TYR A 74 -8.39 -7.05 9.05
N VAL A 75 -7.62 -6.24 9.78
CA VAL A 75 -6.25 -5.92 9.43
C VAL A 75 -5.40 -7.19 9.44
N LYS A 76 -5.50 -8.05 10.46
CA LYS A 76 -4.80 -9.34 10.49
C LYS A 76 -5.06 -10.20 9.26
N SER A 77 -6.32 -10.27 8.85
CA SER A 77 -6.71 -11.02 7.65
C SER A 77 -6.19 -10.37 6.37
N LEU A 78 -6.04 -9.05 6.35
CA LEU A 78 -5.56 -8.30 5.19
C LEU A 78 -4.05 -8.46 4.99
N VAL A 79 -3.26 -8.41 6.07
CA VAL A 79 -1.79 -8.49 6.03
C VAL A 79 -1.25 -9.91 6.25
N ASP A 80 -2.13 -10.92 6.24
CA ASP A 80 -1.82 -12.33 6.51
C ASP A 80 -1.07 -12.59 7.83
N LYS A 81 -1.35 -11.79 8.86
CA LYS A 81 -0.77 -11.90 10.22
C LYS A 81 -1.75 -12.51 11.22
N CYS A 82 -2.53 -13.50 10.77
CA CYS A 82 -3.56 -14.12 11.60
C CYS A 82 -3.01 -14.74 12.90
N ASN A 83 -1.77 -15.26 12.85
CA ASN A 83 -1.11 -15.91 13.97
C ASN A 83 -0.33 -14.96 14.89
N GLU A 84 -0.12 -13.70 14.50
CA GLU A 84 0.57 -12.72 15.35
C GLU A 84 -0.36 -12.16 16.42
N LYS A 85 0.14 -12.01 17.65
CA LYS A 85 -0.59 -11.34 18.72
C LYS A 85 -0.42 -9.83 18.59
N ILE A 86 -1.53 -9.09 18.65
CA ILE A 86 -1.50 -7.63 18.73
C ILE A 86 -1.31 -7.29 20.21
N GLU A 87 -0.10 -6.91 20.58
CA GLU A 87 0.21 -6.48 21.95
C GLU A 87 0.02 -4.98 22.14
N ASN A 88 0.17 -4.21 21.06
CA ASN A 88 -0.01 -2.77 21.05
C ASN A 88 -0.86 -2.37 19.83
N TRP A 89 -1.77 -1.42 20.03
CA TRP A 89 -2.59 -0.86 18.94
C TRP A 89 -1.74 -0.24 17.83
N ARG A 90 -0.51 0.21 18.15
CA ARG A 90 0.46 0.74 17.18
C ARG A 90 0.88 -0.29 16.13
N ASN A 91 0.85 -1.58 16.46
CA ASN A 91 1.17 -2.64 15.50
C ASN A 91 0.21 -2.59 14.30
N ILE A 92 -1.05 -2.18 14.50
CA ILE A 92 -2.01 -2.03 13.39
C ILE A 92 -1.54 -0.97 12.41
N THR A 93 -1.12 0.19 12.90
CA THR A 93 -0.62 1.25 12.04
C THR A 93 0.69 0.85 11.37
N GLU A 94 1.58 0.14 12.07
CA GLU A 94 2.85 -0.34 11.50
C GLU A 94 2.61 -1.36 10.39
N TRP A 95 1.73 -2.35 10.59
CA TRP A 95 1.42 -3.34 9.56
C TRP A 95 0.76 -2.74 8.33
N LEU A 96 -0.08 -1.72 8.50
CA LEU A 96 -0.68 -1.01 7.37
C LEU A 96 0.36 -0.13 6.64
N ASP A 97 1.36 0.39 7.34
CA ASP A 97 2.49 1.11 6.73
C ASP A 97 3.34 0.14 5.89
N GLU A 98 3.72 -1.01 6.47
CA GLU A 98 4.47 -2.08 5.80
C GLU A 98 3.73 -2.64 4.57
N ALA A 99 2.40 -2.71 4.62
CA ALA A 99 1.56 -3.11 3.50
C ALA A 99 1.42 -2.03 2.40
N GLY A 100 2.01 -0.84 2.60
CA GLY A 100 2.07 0.22 1.60
C GLY A 100 0.85 1.15 1.58
N TYR A 101 -0.01 1.12 2.60
CA TYR A 101 -1.20 1.99 2.67
C TYR A 101 -0.91 3.41 3.11
N LYS A 102 0.27 3.66 3.68
CA LYS A 102 0.67 5.01 4.04
C LYS A 102 1.00 5.77 2.77
N THR A 103 0.21 6.80 2.47
CA THR A 103 0.55 7.69 1.37
C THR A 103 1.86 8.35 1.71
N GLN A 104 2.88 8.02 0.93
CA GLN A 104 4.14 8.72 0.96
C GLN A 104 3.85 10.15 0.52
N LEU A 105 3.58 11.03 1.50
CA LEU A 105 3.44 12.45 1.25
C LEU A 105 4.82 12.97 0.89
N GLY A 106 5.20 12.77 -0.37
CA GLY A 106 6.40 13.34 -0.96
C GLY A 106 7.72 12.68 -0.56
N ALA A 107 8.05 11.55 -1.19
CA ALA A 107 9.17 11.70 -2.12
C ALA A 107 8.62 12.59 -3.25
N LYS A 108 8.64 13.92 -3.03
CA LYS A 108 8.62 14.84 -4.14
C LYS A 108 10.00 14.63 -4.74
N MET A 109 10.20 13.50 -5.42
CA MET A 109 11.40 13.26 -6.19
C MET A 109 11.38 14.47 -7.13
N PRO A 110 12.26 15.47 -6.95
CA PRO A 110 12.34 16.53 -7.92
C PRO A 110 12.46 15.85 -9.27
N VAL A 111 11.77 16.37 -10.28
CA VAL A 111 11.78 15.75 -11.63
C VAL A 111 13.24 15.54 -12.11
N SER A 112 14.16 16.35 -11.58
CA SER A 112 15.63 16.22 -11.64
C SER A 112 16.18 14.85 -11.24
N ASP A 113 15.59 14.17 -10.26
CA ASP A 113 16.04 12.86 -9.77
C ASP A 113 15.45 11.70 -10.60
N LEU A 114 14.36 11.95 -11.34
CA LEU A 114 13.71 10.97 -12.24
C LEU A 114 14.26 11.02 -13.67
N LEU A 115 14.98 12.08 -14.00
CA LEU A 115 15.51 12.33 -15.33
C LEU A 115 17.03 12.39 -15.26
N PRO A 116 17.77 11.77 -16.19
CA PRO A 116 19.20 12.00 -16.34
C PRO A 116 19.50 13.50 -16.41
N ASP A 117 20.64 13.94 -15.84
CA ASP A 117 21.12 15.34 -15.76
C ASP A 117 21.07 16.11 -17.11
N LYS A 118 20.96 15.41 -18.23
CA LYS A 118 20.97 15.94 -19.60
C LYS A 118 19.63 15.80 -20.33
N SER A 119 18.55 15.50 -19.62
CA SER A 119 17.22 15.40 -20.22
C SER A 119 16.72 16.79 -20.63
N VAL A 120 16.25 16.91 -21.86
CA VAL A 120 15.76 18.18 -22.41
C VAL A 120 14.31 18.02 -22.82
N VAL A 121 13.47 18.93 -22.33
CA VAL A 121 12.06 19.05 -22.72
C VAL A 121 11.90 20.30 -23.57
N ASN A 122 11.44 20.15 -24.81
CA ASN A 122 11.14 21.28 -25.68
C ASN A 122 9.64 21.31 -25.96
N ILE A 123 8.98 22.39 -25.54
CA ILE A 123 7.60 22.66 -25.95
C ILE A 123 7.68 23.33 -27.32
N THR A 124 7.22 22.63 -28.36
CA THR A 124 7.34 23.12 -29.74
C THR A 124 6.15 23.93 -30.20
N ASN A 125 4.98 23.68 -29.62
CA ASN A 125 3.78 24.44 -29.93
C ASN A 125 2.83 24.47 -28.72
N ILE A 126 2.20 25.61 -28.54
CA ILE A 126 1.10 25.81 -27.60
C ILE A 126 -0.03 26.48 -28.38
N SER A 127 -1.18 25.81 -28.51
CA SER A 127 -2.38 26.36 -29.14
C SER A 127 -3.60 26.19 -28.23
N ILE A 128 -4.65 26.96 -28.51
CA ILE A 128 -5.95 26.82 -27.86
C ILE A 128 -6.95 26.49 -28.97
N GLU A 129 -7.49 25.28 -28.95
CA GLU A 129 -8.41 24.76 -29.96
C GLU A 129 -9.66 24.23 -29.26
N ASN A 130 -10.85 24.66 -29.68
CA ASN A 130 -12.13 24.21 -29.10
C ASN A 130 -12.19 24.27 -27.57
N ASN A 131 -11.78 25.39 -26.97
CA ASN A 131 -11.70 25.57 -25.51
C ASN A 131 -10.72 24.61 -24.79
N GLN A 132 -9.85 23.93 -25.52
CA GLN A 132 -8.82 23.04 -24.97
C GLN A 132 -7.44 23.62 -25.26
N ILE A 133 -6.53 23.52 -24.29
CA ILE A 133 -5.12 23.88 -24.48
C ILE A 133 -4.42 22.66 -25.05
N VAL A 134 -3.85 22.79 -26.24
CA VAL A 134 -3.08 21.75 -26.91
C VAL A 134 -1.61 22.13 -26.85
N PHE A 135 -0.79 21.22 -26.36
CA PHE A 135 0.66 21.37 -26.33
C PHE A 135 1.31 20.18 -27.01
N LEU A 136 2.29 20.49 -27.87
CA LEU A 136 3.15 19.49 -28.48
C LEU A 136 4.50 19.51 -27.77
N ILE A 137 4.90 18.35 -27.23
CA ILE A 137 6.10 18.21 -26.42
C ILE A 137 7.06 17.27 -27.13
N ASN A 138 8.28 17.74 -27.38
CA ASN A 138 9.40 16.90 -27.76
C ASN A 138 10.27 16.62 -26.53
N LEU A 139 10.32 15.36 -26.13
CA LEU A 139 11.09 14.88 -24.98
C LEU A 139 12.29 14.07 -25.45
N ARG A 140 13.50 14.45 -25.00
CA ARG A 140 14.73 13.67 -25.23
C ARG A 140 15.28 13.19 -23.89
N ILE A 141 15.30 11.87 -23.70
CA ILE A 141 15.88 11.21 -22.53
C ILE A 141 17.15 10.48 -22.99
N PRO A 142 18.35 10.95 -22.59
CA PRO A 142 19.58 10.24 -22.90
C PRO A 142 19.67 8.99 -22.03
N THR A 143 19.61 7.82 -22.65
CA THR A 143 19.92 6.55 -21.97
C THR A 143 21.42 6.35 -22.00
N SER A 144 22.03 5.96 -20.88
CA SER A 144 23.42 5.48 -20.86
C SER A 144 23.58 4.39 -21.93
N GLN A 145 24.67 4.41 -22.70
CA GLN A 145 24.97 3.31 -23.61
C GLN A 145 24.94 2.01 -22.80
N ALA A 146 24.09 1.08 -23.22
CA ALA A 146 24.01 -0.23 -22.62
C ALA A 146 25.41 -0.85 -22.70
N SER A 147 26.09 -0.97 -21.56
CA SER A 147 26.97 -2.12 -21.39
C SER A 147 26.04 -3.31 -21.46
N GLU A 148 26.18 -4.13 -22.50
CA GLU A 148 25.45 -5.39 -22.64
C GLU A 148 25.44 -6.12 -21.29
N PRO A 149 24.28 -6.56 -20.77
CA PRO A 149 24.28 -7.38 -19.58
C PRO A 149 25.00 -8.68 -19.94
N SER A 150 26.21 -8.87 -19.41
CA SER A 150 26.87 -10.17 -19.42
C SER A 150 26.02 -11.11 -18.58
N ILE A 151 25.15 -11.87 -19.25
CA ILE A 151 24.46 -13.00 -18.65
C ILE A 151 25.54 -13.98 -18.21
N GLN A 152 25.87 -13.97 -16.93
CA GLN A 152 26.61 -15.05 -16.32
C GLN A 152 25.66 -16.25 -16.29
N ASN A 153 26.01 -17.29 -17.05
CA ASN A 153 25.27 -18.54 -17.16
C ASN A 153 24.78 -19.02 -15.79
N LEU A 154 23.46 -19.10 -15.64
CA LEU A 154 22.83 -19.82 -14.55
C LEU A 154 22.80 -21.29 -14.96
N ASP A 155 23.81 -22.04 -14.51
CA ASP A 155 23.89 -23.50 -14.66
C ASP A 155 22.73 -24.13 -13.89
N LEU A 156 21.67 -24.47 -14.61
CA LEU A 156 20.54 -25.21 -14.07
C LEU A 156 20.89 -26.70 -14.18
N ALA A 157 21.32 -27.29 -13.07
CA ALA A 157 21.50 -28.73 -12.96
C ALA A 157 20.17 -29.44 -13.24
N GLU A 158 20.08 -30.11 -14.40
CA GLU A 158 19.01 -31.05 -14.70
C GLU A 158 19.25 -32.37 -13.94
N ASP A 159 18.65 -32.47 -12.76
CA ASP A 159 18.49 -33.73 -12.03
C ASP A 159 17.34 -34.54 -12.68
N ILE A 160 17.64 -35.24 -13.78
CA ILE A 160 16.72 -36.24 -14.33
C ILE A 160 16.84 -37.53 -13.51
N VAL A 161 15.85 -37.68 -12.63
CA VAL A 161 15.42 -38.90 -11.95
C VAL A 161 15.57 -40.13 -12.85
N LYS A 162 16.42 -41.08 -12.44
CA LYS A 162 16.49 -42.43 -12.99
C LYS A 162 16.16 -43.47 -11.91
N ASN A 163 14.87 -43.65 -11.67
CA ASN A 163 14.29 -44.90 -11.14
C ASN A 163 13.61 -45.58 -12.34
N SER A 164 13.65 -46.88 -12.61
CA SER A 164 14.18 -48.03 -11.86
C SER A 164 13.99 -49.28 -12.75
N SER A 165 14.81 -50.31 -12.50
CA SER A 165 14.44 -51.75 -12.54
C SER A 165 14.60 -52.58 -13.84
N THR A 166 15.57 -53.50 -13.75
CA THR A 166 15.52 -54.96 -14.06
C THR A 166 15.06 -55.51 -15.42
N ASN A 167 16.02 -56.11 -16.15
CA ASN A 167 16.12 -57.53 -16.56
C ASN A 167 17.24 -57.60 -17.63
N GLY A 168 18.27 -58.44 -17.60
CA GLY A 168 18.25 -59.88 -17.36
C GLY A 168 18.07 -60.63 -18.69
N SER A 169 19.13 -60.88 -19.47
CA SER A 169 19.40 -62.15 -20.15
C SER A 169 20.62 -62.10 -21.09
N ARG A 170 21.32 -63.23 -21.09
CA ARG A 170 22.43 -63.72 -21.92
C ARG A 170 22.28 -63.42 -23.42
N GLU A 171 23.40 -63.25 -24.11
CA GLU A 171 24.06 -64.28 -24.94
C GLU A 171 25.56 -63.99 -25.08
#